data_AF-A0A538SB71-F1
#
_entry.id   AF-A0A538SB71-F1
#
_cell.length_a   1.000
_cell.length_b   1.000
_cell.length_c   1.000
_cell.angle_alpha   90.00
_cell.angle_beta   90.00
_cell.angle_gamma   90.00
#
_symmetry.space_group_name_H-M   'P 1'
#
loop_
_entity.id
_entity.type
_entity.pdbx_description
1 polymer ?
#
loop_
_entity_poly.entity_id
_entity_poly.type
_entity_poly.pdbx_seq_one_letter_code
_entity_poly.pdbx_strand_id
1 'polypeptide(L)'
;MRRLTLTVALLAVPFAARAQDVCNRLVPMGLLAPAGGFTFGCSRHFNLKLGAALGPDGNYILLSYPSCASGVCAGQTGIPLLQCAAASGYSCCVSSAQLIPTLTGTNIATLVAGLNQRIANDTDPRSAICRAAYTGNGSRVGNVPLIQFIGLDRTQAQVTGFLQFFLVGPPSGSGTSTTIPVEFIGDPTPTRDATWGRLKLIYR
;
A
#
# COMPACT_ATOMS: atom_id res chain seq x y z
N MET A 1 35.32 53.02 -22.98
CA MET A 1 34.08 52.36 -22.52
C MET A 1 34.39 50.88 -22.26
N ARG A 2 34.54 50.47 -20.99
CA ARG A 2 34.82 49.06 -20.60
C ARG A 2 33.48 48.34 -20.38
N ARG A 3 33.19 47.31 -21.19
CA ARG A 3 32.04 46.42 -20.98
C ARG A 3 32.45 45.33 -19.98
N LEU A 4 31.81 45.33 -18.81
CA LEU A 4 31.86 44.21 -17.86
C LEU A 4 30.88 43.14 -18.32
N THR A 5 31.39 41.96 -18.66
CA THR A 5 30.59 40.77 -18.94
C THR A 5 30.22 40.12 -17.60
N LEU A 6 28.94 40.14 -17.26
CA LEU A 6 28.39 39.51 -16.06
C LEU A 6 28.14 38.04 -16.35
N THR A 7 28.96 37.14 -15.80
CA THR A 7 28.76 35.69 -15.92
C THR A 7 27.74 35.25 -14.87
N VAL A 8 26.51 34.98 -15.29
CA VAL A 8 25.48 34.39 -14.42
C VAL A 8 25.74 32.88 -14.35
N ALA A 9 26.27 32.40 -13.23
CA ALA A 9 26.37 30.97 -12.95
C ALA A 9 24.99 30.47 -12.50
N LEU A 10 24.28 29.74 -13.38
CA LEU A 10 23.10 28.97 -13.00
C LEU A 10 23.56 27.78 -12.15
N LEU A 11 23.39 27.87 -10.83
CA LEU A 11 23.49 26.72 -9.94
C LEU A 11 22.23 25.87 -10.13
N ALA A 12 22.34 24.80 -10.91
CA ALA A 12 21.32 23.76 -10.97
C ALA A 12 21.30 23.03 -9.62
N VAL A 13 20.32 23.33 -8.77
CA VAL A 13 20.06 22.54 -7.57
C VAL A 13 19.44 21.22 -8.04
N PRO A 14 20.09 20.06 -7.83
CA PRO A 14 19.45 18.79 -8.12
C PRO A 14 18.30 18.62 -7.12
N PHE A 15 17.07 18.78 -7.60
CA PHE A 15 15.90 18.33 -6.87
C PHE A 15 15.91 16.80 -6.87
N ALA A 16 16.68 16.19 -5.96
CA ALA A 16 16.45 14.81 -5.57
C ALA A 16 15.06 14.78 -4.91
N ALA A 17 14.05 14.36 -5.66
CA ALA A 17 12.75 14.04 -5.08
C ALA A 17 13.01 13.03 -3.96
N ARG A 18 12.78 13.43 -2.70
CA ARG A 18 12.90 12.51 -1.58
C ARG A 18 11.93 11.36 -1.82
N ALA A 19 12.46 10.14 -1.80
CA ALA A 19 11.63 8.95 -1.84
C ALA A 19 10.61 9.05 -0.69
N GLN A 20 9.34 8.83 -1.01
CA GLN A 20 8.29 8.93 -0.01
C GLN A 20 8.28 7.63 0.79
N ASP A 21 8.70 7.72 2.04
CA ASP A 21 8.67 6.60 2.98
C ASP A 21 7.26 6.45 3.55
N VAL A 22 6.66 5.27 3.39
CA VAL A 22 5.34 4.93 3.92
C VAL A 22 5.47 3.76 4.88
N CYS A 23 5.03 3.94 6.12
CA CYS A 23 5.11 2.92 7.17
C CYS A 23 3.77 2.72 7.89
N ASN A 24 3.01 3.80 8.06
CA ASN A 24 1.71 3.75 8.72
C ASN A 24 0.66 3.10 7.81
N ARG A 25 -0.20 2.26 8.41
CA ARG A 25 -1.27 1.50 7.76
C ARG A 25 -0.83 0.65 6.57
N LEU A 26 0.47 0.41 6.40
CA LEU A 26 1.04 -0.30 5.26
C LEU A 26 0.73 -1.79 5.35
N VAL A 27 0.07 -2.32 4.33
CA VAL A 27 -0.20 -3.76 4.22
C VAL A 27 0.87 -4.47 3.41
N PRO A 28 1.23 -5.72 3.74
CA PRO A 28 2.32 -6.47 3.09
C PRO A 28 1.91 -7.06 1.74
N MET A 29 1.40 -6.19 0.86
CA MET A 29 0.96 -6.51 -0.48
C MET A 29 1.56 -5.51 -1.47
N GLY A 30 1.77 -5.92 -2.70
CA GLY A 30 2.10 -5.04 -3.82
C GLY A 30 1.03 -5.16 -4.89
N LEU A 31 0.54 -4.03 -5.38
CA LEU A 31 -0.50 -3.98 -6.39
C LEU A 31 0.06 -3.92 -7.81
N LEU A 32 -0.54 -4.74 -8.66
CA LEU A 32 -0.42 -4.67 -10.11
C LEU A 32 -1.72 -4.04 -10.64
N ALA A 33 -1.61 -2.82 -11.15
CA ALA A 33 -2.75 -2.08 -11.64
C ALA A 33 -3.40 -2.78 -12.85
N PRO A 34 -4.74 -2.79 -12.96
CA PRO A 34 -5.40 -3.24 -14.18
C PRO A 34 -5.09 -2.30 -15.34
N ALA A 35 -5.41 -2.73 -16.57
CA ALA A 35 -5.43 -1.83 -17.72
C ALA A 35 -6.38 -0.66 -17.45
N GLY A 36 -5.89 0.57 -17.61
CA GLY A 36 -6.66 1.79 -17.28
C GLY A 36 -6.52 2.28 -15.83
N GLY A 37 -5.81 1.55 -14.97
CA GLY A 37 -5.54 1.95 -13.59
C GLY A 37 -6.71 1.78 -12.64
N PHE A 38 -6.56 2.34 -11.43
CA PHE A 38 -7.59 2.28 -10.40
C PHE A 38 -8.47 3.54 -10.44
N THR A 39 -9.77 3.36 -10.23
CA THR A 39 -10.71 4.46 -9.99
C THR A 39 -10.90 4.64 -8.50
N PHE A 40 -11.16 5.88 -8.07
CA PHE A 40 -11.28 6.22 -6.65
C PHE A 40 -12.72 6.45 -6.22
N GLY A 41 -13.01 6.15 -4.95
CA GLY A 41 -14.29 6.39 -4.32
C GLY A 41 -15.31 5.27 -4.50
N CYS A 42 -16.45 5.43 -3.84
CA CYS A 42 -17.52 4.44 -3.68
C CYS A 42 -18.20 4.01 -5.00
N SER A 43 -17.94 4.68 -6.12
CA SER A 43 -18.51 4.30 -7.42
C SER A 43 -18.02 2.96 -7.95
N ARG A 44 -16.88 2.46 -7.45
CA ARG A 44 -16.34 1.16 -7.85
C ARG A 44 -15.61 0.47 -6.71
N HIS A 45 -15.98 -0.79 -6.46
CA HIS A 45 -15.21 -1.71 -5.64
C HIS A 45 -14.38 -2.63 -6.54
N PHE A 46 -13.19 -2.99 -6.06
CA PHE A 46 -12.26 -3.90 -6.72
C PHE A 46 -12.14 -5.18 -5.90
N ASN A 47 -12.14 -6.33 -6.57
CA ASN A 47 -11.84 -7.61 -5.94
C ASN A 47 -10.42 -8.02 -6.32
N LEU A 48 -9.44 -7.53 -5.56
CA LEU A 48 -8.03 -7.81 -5.84
C LEU A 48 -7.76 -9.31 -5.71
N LYS A 49 -7.19 -9.92 -6.75
CA LYS A 49 -6.83 -11.34 -6.75
C LYS A 49 -5.33 -11.53 -6.57
N LEU A 50 -4.94 -12.64 -5.95
CA LEU A 50 -3.54 -13.03 -5.96
C LEU A 50 -3.12 -13.38 -7.38
N GLY A 51 -2.07 -12.74 -7.86
CA GLY A 51 -1.51 -13.09 -9.14
C GLY A 51 -0.45 -12.11 -9.60
N ALA A 52 0.49 -12.61 -10.41
CA ALA A 52 1.51 -11.80 -11.04
C ALA A 52 1.15 -11.35 -12.47
N ALA A 53 -0.01 -11.76 -12.98
CA ALA A 53 -0.57 -11.25 -14.22
C ALA A 53 -1.40 -9.98 -13.95
N LEU A 54 -1.72 -9.21 -15.00
CA LEU A 54 -2.70 -8.13 -14.87
C LEU A 54 -4.11 -8.75 -14.90
N GLY A 55 -4.92 -8.43 -13.89
CA GLY A 55 -6.33 -8.81 -13.82
C GLY A 55 -7.26 -7.63 -14.10
N PRO A 56 -8.55 -7.85 -14.41
CA PRO A 56 -9.50 -6.77 -14.73
C PRO A 56 -9.80 -5.83 -13.56
N ASP A 57 -9.70 -6.33 -12.33
CA ASP A 57 -9.86 -5.55 -11.09
C ASP A 57 -8.52 -5.23 -10.41
N GLY A 58 -7.40 -5.51 -11.09
CA GLY A 58 -6.07 -5.49 -10.51
C GLY A 58 -5.76 -6.74 -9.70
N ASN A 59 -4.47 -7.02 -9.57
CA ASN A 59 -3.98 -8.15 -8.80
C ASN A 59 -3.04 -7.66 -7.69
N TYR A 60 -2.80 -8.52 -6.72
CA TYR A 60 -1.79 -8.31 -5.70
C TYR A 60 -0.79 -9.46 -5.66
N ILE A 61 0.42 -9.15 -5.19
CA ILE A 61 1.42 -10.12 -4.74
C ILE A 61 1.70 -9.86 -3.26
N LEU A 62 2.17 -10.87 -2.54
CA LEU A 62 2.68 -10.69 -1.18
C LEU A 62 4.10 -10.15 -1.22
N LEU A 63 4.41 -9.22 -0.31
CA LEU A 63 5.74 -8.60 -0.21
C LEU A 63 6.42 -9.00 1.10
N SER A 64 7.71 -9.29 1.02
CA SER A 64 8.56 -9.58 2.18
C SER A 64 9.19 -8.28 2.68
N TYR A 65 8.47 -7.58 3.56
CA TYR A 65 9.00 -6.37 4.17
C TYR A 65 10.17 -6.63 5.13
N PRO A 66 11.06 -5.64 5.29
CA PRO A 66 12.13 -5.74 6.29
C PRO A 66 11.57 -5.76 7.71
N SER A 67 12.34 -6.34 8.63
CA SER A 67 12.01 -6.33 10.06
C SER A 67 12.14 -4.95 10.68
N CYS A 68 11.32 -4.67 11.70
CA CYS A 68 11.33 -3.40 12.40
C CYS A 68 12.07 -3.46 13.72
N ALA A 69 12.83 -2.42 14.00
CA ALA A 69 13.53 -2.26 15.28
C ALA A 69 12.57 -1.90 16.43
N SER A 70 11.39 -1.36 16.13
CA SER A 70 10.40 -0.91 17.10
C SER A 70 8.97 -1.07 16.58
N GLY A 71 7.99 -0.81 17.46
CA GLY A 71 6.55 -0.92 17.17
C GLY A 71 5.97 -2.31 17.41
N VAL A 72 4.68 -2.47 17.09
CA VAL A 72 3.91 -3.68 17.44
C VAL A 72 4.39 -4.95 16.72
N CYS A 73 5.08 -4.79 15.59
CA CYS A 73 5.68 -5.89 14.82
C CYS A 73 7.21 -5.96 14.97
N ALA A 74 7.79 -5.31 15.99
CA ALA A 74 9.23 -5.28 16.19
C ALA A 74 9.83 -6.69 16.31
N GLY A 75 11.02 -6.89 15.73
CA GLY A 75 11.77 -8.15 15.78
C GLY A 75 11.15 -9.31 15.00
N GLN A 76 9.98 -9.14 14.39
CA GLN A 76 9.33 -10.16 13.57
C GLN A 76 9.91 -10.18 12.15
N THR A 77 9.97 -11.37 11.56
CA THR A 77 10.41 -11.59 10.17
C THR A 77 9.49 -12.61 9.49
N GLY A 78 9.52 -12.70 8.16
CA GLY A 78 8.80 -13.73 7.41
C GLY A 78 7.29 -13.76 7.68
N ILE A 79 6.75 -14.96 7.92
CA ILE A 79 5.31 -15.21 8.12
C ILE A 79 4.75 -14.47 9.35
N PRO A 80 5.39 -14.47 10.53
CA PRO A 80 4.95 -13.64 11.66
C PRO A 80 4.79 -12.16 11.31
N LEU A 81 5.80 -11.58 10.64
CA LEU A 81 5.76 -10.18 10.22
C LEU A 81 4.61 -9.92 9.23
N LEU A 82 4.40 -10.84 8.27
CA LEU A 82 3.29 -10.76 7.33
C LEU A 82 1.94 -10.65 8.04
N GLN A 83 1.68 -11.53 9.02
CA GLN A 83 0.43 -11.51 9.77
C GLN A 83 0.28 -10.23 10.59
N CYS A 84 1.33 -9.84 11.30
CA CYS A 84 1.31 -8.67 12.17
C CYS A 84 1.10 -7.38 11.37
N ALA A 85 1.80 -7.22 10.25
CA ALA A 85 1.66 -6.06 9.37
C ALA A 85 0.25 -6.00 8.75
N ALA A 86 -0.30 -7.13 8.34
CA ALA A 86 -1.66 -7.19 7.81
C ALA A 86 -2.71 -6.81 8.88
N ALA A 87 -2.54 -7.28 10.12
CA ALA A 87 -3.46 -7.03 11.24
C ALA A 87 -3.40 -5.60 11.79
N SER A 88 -2.19 -5.09 12.01
CA SER A 88 -1.98 -3.78 12.65
C SER A 88 -1.88 -2.63 11.65
N GLY A 89 -1.57 -2.93 10.39
CA GLY A 89 -1.12 -1.93 9.44
C GLY A 89 0.22 -1.31 9.81
N TYR A 90 0.98 -1.92 10.71
CA TYR A 90 2.31 -1.46 11.08
C TYR A 90 3.35 -2.33 10.40
N SER A 91 4.14 -1.73 9.53
CA SER A 91 5.35 -2.34 9.01
C SER A 91 6.46 -1.32 8.90
N CYS A 92 7.63 -1.80 8.53
CA CYS A 92 8.75 -0.93 8.28
C CYS A 92 8.46 -0.06 7.08
N CYS A 93 9.04 1.13 7.11
CA CYS A 93 8.87 2.10 6.05
C CYS A 93 9.35 1.50 4.74
N VAL A 94 8.51 1.64 3.73
CA VAL A 94 8.84 1.30 2.35
C VAL A 94 8.91 2.59 1.56
N SER A 95 9.91 2.71 0.70
CA SER A 95 10.14 3.89 -0.12
C SER A 95 9.73 3.64 -1.57
N SER A 96 9.34 4.69 -2.28
CA SER A 96 9.31 4.65 -3.75
C SER A 96 10.67 4.26 -4.32
N ALA A 97 10.67 3.53 -5.44
CA ALA A 97 11.82 2.92 -6.11
C ALA A 97 12.54 1.80 -5.34
N GLN A 98 12.12 1.47 -4.12
CA GLN A 98 12.69 0.36 -3.35
C GLN A 98 12.40 -0.99 -4.04
N LEU A 99 13.41 -1.85 -4.06
CA LEU A 99 13.27 -3.25 -4.43
C LEU A 99 12.89 -4.08 -3.20
N ILE A 100 11.83 -4.86 -3.33
CA ILE A 100 11.31 -5.69 -2.25
C ILE A 100 11.15 -7.12 -2.75
N PRO A 101 11.65 -8.13 -2.01
CA PRO A 101 11.41 -9.53 -2.35
C PRO A 101 9.91 -9.85 -2.30
N THR A 102 9.44 -10.65 -3.25
CA THR A 102 8.08 -11.17 -3.26
C THR A 102 8.00 -12.45 -2.43
N LEU A 103 6.85 -12.70 -1.81
CA LEU A 103 6.57 -13.97 -1.14
C LEU A 103 5.73 -14.85 -2.07
N THR A 104 6.14 -16.10 -2.25
CA THR A 104 5.45 -17.04 -3.15
C THR A 104 4.35 -17.83 -2.43
N GLY A 105 3.24 -18.05 -3.13
CA GLY A 105 2.28 -19.17 -3.07
C GLY A 105 1.58 -19.58 -1.76
N THR A 106 2.27 -19.69 -0.63
CA THR A 106 1.80 -20.44 0.55
C THR A 106 1.33 -19.56 1.70
N ASN A 107 1.65 -18.27 1.69
CA ASN A 107 1.41 -17.38 2.84
C ASN A 107 0.10 -16.60 2.78
N ILE A 108 -0.81 -16.95 1.86
CA ILE A 108 -2.08 -16.25 1.70
C ILE A 108 -2.98 -16.36 2.92
N ALA A 109 -3.05 -17.55 3.53
CA ALA A 109 -3.87 -17.77 4.70
C ALA A 109 -3.44 -16.84 5.85
N THR A 110 -2.13 -16.58 5.96
CA THR A 110 -1.55 -15.65 6.94
C THR A 110 -1.96 -14.20 6.67
N LEU A 111 -1.91 -13.75 5.41
CA LEU A 111 -2.42 -12.43 5.03
C LEU A 111 -3.91 -12.31 5.37
N VAL A 112 -4.71 -13.30 4.98
CA VAL A 112 -6.16 -13.33 5.22
C VAL A 112 -6.47 -13.28 6.71
N ALA A 113 -5.76 -14.07 7.53
CA ALA A 113 -5.91 -14.03 8.98
C ALA A 113 -5.61 -12.64 9.55
N GLY A 114 -4.54 -11.99 9.09
CA GLY A 114 -4.21 -10.62 9.50
C GLY A 114 -5.28 -9.60 9.09
N LEU A 115 -5.75 -9.63 7.84
CA LEU A 115 -6.80 -8.72 7.37
C LEU A 115 -8.13 -8.95 8.09
N ASN A 116 -8.48 -10.19 8.41
CA ASN A 116 -9.65 -10.52 9.21
C ASN A 116 -9.51 -9.98 10.65
N GLN A 117 -8.33 -10.11 11.27
CA GLN A 117 -8.07 -9.52 12.57
C GLN A 117 -8.21 -7.99 12.52
N ARG A 118 -7.74 -7.36 11.45
CA ARG A 118 -7.86 -5.91 11.25
C ARG A 118 -9.31 -5.45 11.19
N ILE A 119 -10.18 -6.20 10.51
CA ILE A 119 -11.62 -5.94 10.47
C ILE A 119 -12.26 -6.20 11.83
N ALA A 120 -11.87 -7.27 12.52
CA ALA A 120 -12.39 -7.59 13.85
C ALA A 120 -12.02 -6.54 14.91
N ASN A 121 -10.89 -5.86 14.74
CA ASN A 121 -10.43 -4.76 15.59
C ASN A 121 -11.07 -3.39 15.24
N ASP A 122 -11.92 -3.34 14.22
CA ASP A 122 -12.57 -2.10 13.80
C ASP A 122 -13.77 -1.78 14.70
N THR A 123 -13.96 -0.50 15.02
CA THR A 123 -15.11 -0.03 15.79
C THR A 123 -16.38 0.15 14.94
N ASP A 124 -16.27 0.07 13.61
CA ASP A 124 -17.42 0.03 12.69
C ASP A 124 -17.53 -1.36 12.02
N PRO A 125 -18.41 -2.24 12.53
CA PRO A 125 -18.48 -3.64 12.11
C PRO A 125 -19.22 -3.86 10.78
N ARG A 126 -19.83 -2.82 10.21
CA ARG A 126 -20.70 -2.95 9.03
C ARG A 126 -19.89 -3.36 7.80
N SER A 127 -20.24 -4.46 7.16
CA SER A 127 -19.65 -4.87 5.88
C SER A 127 -20.33 -4.18 4.70
N ALA A 128 -19.72 -4.25 3.51
CA ALA A 128 -20.26 -3.73 2.25
C ALA A 128 -20.59 -2.22 2.23
N ILE A 129 -19.99 -1.46 3.15
CA ILE A 129 -20.00 0.01 3.12
C ILE A 129 -18.78 0.53 2.36
N CYS A 130 -18.89 1.76 1.89
CA CYS A 130 -17.76 2.53 1.37
C CYS A 130 -17.10 3.37 2.46
N ARG A 131 -15.90 3.88 2.18
CA ARG A 131 -15.14 4.79 3.03
C ARG A 131 -15.94 6.03 3.45
N ALA A 132 -16.79 6.56 2.58
CA ALA A 132 -17.59 7.76 2.88
C ALA A 132 -18.62 7.55 4.00
N ALA A 133 -19.13 6.32 4.17
CA ALA A 133 -20.09 5.95 5.21
C ALA A 133 -19.43 5.38 6.48
N TYR A 134 -18.11 5.20 6.44
CA TYR A 134 -17.32 4.58 7.50
C TYR A 134 -17.05 5.55 8.65
N THR A 135 -17.41 5.12 9.86
CA THR A 135 -17.26 5.90 11.10
C THR A 135 -16.37 5.21 12.13
N GLY A 136 -15.57 4.23 11.71
CA GLY A 136 -14.71 3.43 12.58
C GLY A 136 -13.38 4.10 12.93
N ASN A 137 -12.53 3.35 13.63
CA ASN A 137 -11.22 3.79 14.15
C ASN A 137 -10.11 3.86 13.10
N GLY A 138 -10.44 3.69 11.81
CA GLY A 138 -9.47 3.67 10.71
C GLY A 138 -8.81 2.32 10.48
N SER A 139 -9.17 1.26 11.23
CA SER A 139 -8.59 -0.07 11.06
C SER A 139 -8.75 -0.57 9.63
N ARG A 140 -9.88 -0.32 8.96
CA ARG A 140 -10.07 -0.77 7.57
C ARG A 140 -9.37 0.06 6.49
N VAL A 141 -8.71 1.16 6.85
CA VAL A 141 -7.94 1.97 5.90
C VAL A 141 -6.50 1.47 5.85
N GLY A 142 -6.00 1.15 4.65
CA GLY A 142 -4.65 0.64 4.43
C GLY A 142 -3.89 1.42 3.36
N ASN A 143 -2.58 1.55 3.52
CA ASN A 143 -1.68 1.98 2.45
C ASN A 143 -1.09 0.74 1.78
N VAL A 144 -0.88 0.81 0.46
CA VAL A 144 -0.33 -0.30 -0.31
C VAL A 144 0.53 0.21 -1.45
N PRO A 145 1.71 -0.37 -1.70
CA PRO A 145 2.55 0.00 -2.82
C PRO A 145 1.92 -0.45 -4.14
N LEU A 146 2.02 0.44 -5.14
CA LEU A 146 2.00 0.05 -6.54
C LEU A 146 3.38 -0.52 -6.88
N ILE A 147 3.40 -1.61 -7.64
CA ILE A 147 4.64 -2.30 -7.97
C ILE A 147 4.77 -2.59 -9.47
N GLN A 148 6.02 -2.82 -9.86
CA GLN A 148 6.37 -3.47 -11.12
C GLN A 148 7.43 -4.55 -10.83
N PHE A 149 7.42 -5.64 -11.60
CA PHE A 149 8.47 -6.65 -11.47
C PHE A 149 9.74 -6.20 -12.17
N ILE A 150 10.88 -6.49 -11.55
CA ILE A 150 12.19 -6.32 -12.17
C ILE A 150 12.65 -7.71 -12.61
N GLY A 151 12.67 -7.95 -13.93
CA GLY A 151 13.01 -9.25 -14.49
C GLY A 151 11.83 -10.21 -14.63
N LEU A 152 12.11 -11.38 -15.22
CA LEU A 152 11.09 -12.37 -15.59
C LEU A 152 10.74 -13.34 -14.45
N ASP A 153 11.64 -13.50 -13.47
CA ASP A 153 11.48 -14.45 -12.36
C ASP A 153 10.50 -13.98 -11.28
N ARG A 154 10.18 -12.68 -11.27
CA ARG A 154 9.21 -12.04 -10.36
C ARG A 154 9.54 -12.21 -8.88
N THR A 155 10.81 -12.49 -8.57
CA THR A 155 11.31 -12.65 -7.19
C THR A 155 11.46 -11.32 -6.48
N GLN A 156 11.54 -10.23 -7.25
CA GLN A 156 11.61 -8.86 -6.75
C GLN A 156 10.59 -7.96 -7.44
N ALA A 157 10.02 -7.06 -6.64
CA ALA A 157 9.14 -6.01 -7.08
C ALA A 157 9.76 -4.66 -6.74
N GLN A 158 9.78 -3.75 -7.70
CA GLN A 158 10.08 -2.35 -7.45
C GLN A 158 8.80 -1.59 -7.11
N VAL A 159 8.84 -0.82 -6.03
CA VAL A 159 7.76 0.09 -5.66
C VAL A 159 7.75 1.29 -6.58
N THR A 160 6.64 1.55 -7.27
CA THR A 160 6.49 2.70 -8.19
C THR A 160 5.69 3.84 -7.59
N GLY A 161 4.95 3.57 -6.51
CA GLY A 161 4.15 4.55 -5.79
C GLY A 161 3.33 3.88 -4.70
N PHE A 162 2.37 4.61 -4.14
CA PHE A 162 1.46 4.08 -3.12
C PHE A 162 0.03 4.52 -3.40
N LEU A 163 -0.91 3.67 -3.03
CA LEU A 163 -2.32 3.97 -2.95
C LEU A 163 -2.81 3.76 -1.53
N GLN A 164 -3.93 4.39 -1.22
CA GLN A 164 -4.72 4.08 -0.04
C GLN A 164 -5.98 3.35 -0.46
N PHE A 165 -6.38 2.36 0.33
CA PHE A 165 -7.64 1.68 0.17
C PHE A 165 -8.43 1.60 1.47
N PHE A 166 -9.71 1.31 1.32
CA PHE A 166 -10.61 0.84 2.37
C PHE A 166 -10.97 -0.62 2.12
N LEU A 167 -10.83 -1.48 3.13
CA LEU A 167 -11.35 -2.85 3.09
C LEU A 167 -12.87 -2.79 3.12
N VAL A 168 -13.56 -3.18 2.05
CA VAL A 168 -15.04 -3.15 1.97
C VAL A 168 -15.68 -4.31 2.75
N GLY A 169 -14.92 -5.39 2.94
CA GLY A 169 -15.34 -6.57 3.69
C GLY A 169 -14.17 -7.53 3.92
N PRO A 170 -14.44 -8.69 4.52
CA PRO A 170 -13.42 -9.72 4.71
C PRO A 170 -12.94 -10.26 3.35
N PRO A 171 -11.66 -10.67 3.23
CA PRO A 171 -11.22 -11.48 2.12
C PRO A 171 -12.08 -12.73 1.96
N SER A 172 -12.26 -13.20 0.73
CA SER A 172 -13.08 -14.39 0.43
C SER A 172 -12.36 -15.33 -0.53
N GLY A 173 -12.77 -16.61 -0.57
CA GLY A 173 -12.10 -17.65 -1.36
C GLY A 173 -10.87 -18.25 -0.67
N SER A 174 -10.15 -19.13 -1.38
CA SER A 174 -8.99 -19.85 -0.85
C SER A 174 -7.86 -19.94 -1.88
N GLY A 175 -6.61 -20.07 -1.37
CA GLY A 175 -5.42 -20.19 -2.21
C GLY A 175 -5.29 -19.05 -3.22
N THR A 176 -5.02 -19.38 -4.48
CA THR A 176 -4.92 -18.38 -5.56
C THR A 176 -6.25 -17.75 -5.96
N SER A 177 -7.37 -18.32 -5.52
CA SER A 177 -8.72 -17.77 -5.72
C SER A 177 -9.12 -16.77 -4.64
N THR A 178 -8.26 -16.51 -3.65
CA THR A 178 -8.53 -15.49 -2.63
C THR A 178 -8.67 -14.12 -3.27
N THR A 179 -9.74 -13.43 -2.89
CA THR A 179 -10.06 -12.07 -3.30
C THR A 179 -10.09 -11.14 -2.08
N ILE A 180 -9.64 -9.91 -2.26
CA ILE A 180 -9.69 -8.87 -1.23
C ILE A 180 -10.55 -7.73 -1.76
N PRO A 181 -11.77 -7.53 -1.21
CA PRO A 181 -12.66 -6.49 -1.67
C PRO A 181 -12.22 -5.13 -1.11
N VAL A 182 -11.90 -4.19 -2.00
CA VAL A 182 -11.41 -2.86 -1.64
C VAL A 182 -12.08 -1.74 -2.42
N GLU A 183 -12.11 -0.56 -1.81
CA GLU A 183 -12.33 0.72 -2.47
C GLU A 183 -11.01 1.50 -2.43
N PHE A 184 -10.54 2.01 -3.56
CA PHE A 184 -9.38 2.92 -3.55
C PHE A 184 -9.82 4.33 -3.18
N ILE A 185 -9.07 4.99 -2.31
CA ILE A 185 -9.42 6.32 -1.79
C ILE A 185 -8.47 7.36 -2.39
N GLY A 186 -9.03 8.35 -3.08
CA GLY A 186 -8.27 9.40 -3.76
C GLY A 186 -7.94 10.61 -2.88
N ASP A 187 -8.66 10.79 -1.77
CA ASP A 187 -8.41 11.84 -0.78
C ASP A 187 -8.10 11.19 0.57
N PRO A 188 -6.89 11.37 1.14
CA PRO A 188 -6.51 10.80 2.44
C PRO A 188 -7.19 11.55 3.60
N THR A 189 -8.45 11.97 3.45
CA THR A 189 -9.14 12.81 4.43
C THR A 189 -9.05 12.14 5.81
N PRO A 190 -8.39 12.79 6.79
CA PRO A 190 -7.89 12.13 7.98
C PRO A 190 -9.04 11.61 8.87
N THR A 191 -8.95 10.34 9.27
CA THR A 191 -9.52 9.90 10.56
C THR A 191 -8.82 10.68 11.66
N ARG A 192 -9.56 11.17 12.67
CA ARG A 192 -9.09 12.05 13.77
C ARG A 192 -8.00 11.42 14.66
N ASP A 193 -6.83 11.12 14.11
CA ASP A 193 -5.63 10.73 14.85
C ASP A 193 -4.58 11.83 14.74
N ALA A 194 -3.95 12.14 15.88
CA ALA A 194 -3.03 13.26 16.08
C ALA A 194 -1.70 13.18 15.28
N THR A 195 -1.57 12.27 14.32
CA THR A 195 -0.31 11.97 13.62
C THR A 195 -0.36 12.17 12.10
N TRP A 196 -1.47 12.66 11.53
CA TRP A 196 -1.56 12.92 10.09
C TRP A 196 -1.12 14.33 9.69
N GLY A 197 0.04 14.42 9.05
CA GLY A 197 0.51 15.60 8.35
C GLY A 197 1.43 15.24 7.18
N ARG A 198 0.98 15.58 5.97
CA ARG A 198 1.70 15.57 4.68
C ARG A 198 1.57 14.31 3.81
N LEU A 199 0.40 14.13 3.20
CA LEU A 199 0.31 13.60 1.83
C LEU A 199 -0.53 14.58 1.01
N LYS A 200 0.16 15.40 0.22
CA LYS A 200 -0.45 16.31 -0.75
C LYS A 200 -0.47 15.59 -2.10
N LEU A 201 -1.63 15.57 -2.74
CA LEU A 201 -1.87 15.11 -4.11
C LEU A 201 -0.68 15.45 -5.03
N ILE A 202 -0.08 14.43 -5.65
CA ILE A 202 0.77 14.59 -6.84
C ILE A 202 0.15 13.74 -7.96
N TYR A 203 -1.00 14.18 -8.45
CA TYR A 203 -1.46 13.93 -9.82
C TYR A 203 -2.40 15.10 -10.19
N ARG A 204 -1.81 16.15 -10.74
CA ARG A 204 -2.43 17.11 -11.66
C ARG A 204 -1.41 17.40 -12.76
#